data_AF-A0A7S2TYV3-F1
#
_entry.id   AF-A0A7S2TYV3-F1
#
_cell.length_a   1.000
_cell.length_b   1.000
_cell.length_c   1.000
_cell.angle_alpha   90.00
_cell.angle_beta   90.00
_cell.angle_gamma   90.00
#
_symmetry.space_group_name_H-M   'P 1'
#
loop_
_entity.id
_entity.type
_entity.pdbx_description
1 polymer ?
#
loop_
_entity_poly.entity_id
_entity_poly.type
_entity_poly.pdbx_seq_one_letter_code
_entity_poly.pdbx_strand_id
1 'polypeptide(L)'
;YSQVGLVPVCEIPYSKYLDCGADMFFEAIIMHWLSNGKSPNGMIIRLQGFGPGVFGGNFHTHNSLYMPPGLDVVCYSNGSDYAQGWRYCLEQAIKGRVVMSVDCTDLLNRRHVDPDAKDNGLLCRYPEKGVLPFSSVITRDPNGNRISVSEIPEGATAVVTYGTAVPEALRVQRSPEGLGDVYVIDCPLLSDVPEELETAMTRLDAVLFADVCKDGAHPFATMITRLQAKDILPRRWGSVAAASTYNPLGTMLTFTNKDDIREGLQALSRR
;
A
#
# COMPACT_ATOMS: atom_id res chain seq x y z
N TYR A 1 17.46 15.32 -16.23
CA TYR A 1 16.53 16.39 -15.78
C TYR A 1 16.75 16.78 -14.33
N SER A 2 16.79 15.85 -13.37
CA SER A 2 17.06 16.20 -11.96
C SER A 2 18.39 16.95 -11.77
N GLN A 3 19.46 16.44 -12.37
CA GLN A 3 20.81 17.06 -12.30
C GLN A 3 20.91 18.46 -12.94
N VAL A 4 19.91 18.91 -13.70
CA VAL A 4 19.86 20.27 -14.27
C VAL A 4 18.85 21.17 -13.55
N GLY A 5 18.39 20.77 -12.35
CA GLY A 5 17.54 21.57 -11.48
C GLY A 5 16.03 21.41 -11.69
N LEU A 6 15.59 20.40 -12.45
CA LEU A 6 14.16 20.09 -12.62
C LEU A 6 13.73 18.97 -11.66
N VAL A 7 12.42 18.82 -11.41
CA VAL A 7 11.87 17.66 -10.67
C VAL A 7 11.09 16.80 -11.66
N PRO A 8 11.72 15.78 -12.28
CA PRO A 8 11.03 14.95 -13.27
C PRO A 8 10.00 14.04 -12.61
N VAL A 9 8.88 13.86 -13.31
CA VAL A 9 7.89 12.80 -13.06
C VAL A 9 8.01 11.81 -14.22
N CYS A 10 8.66 10.68 -13.98
CA CYS A 10 8.87 9.63 -14.98
C CYS A 10 7.77 8.58 -14.85
N GLU A 11 6.98 8.38 -15.89
CA GLU A 11 5.94 7.35 -15.91
C GLU A 11 6.47 6.04 -16.51
N ILE A 12 6.19 4.93 -15.82
CA ILE A 12 6.44 3.58 -16.31
C ILE A 12 5.08 2.88 -16.43
N PRO A 13 4.69 2.45 -17.64
CA PRO A 13 3.30 2.09 -17.93
C PRO A 13 2.85 0.76 -17.32
N TYR A 14 3.79 -0.11 -16.90
CA TYR A 14 3.49 -1.31 -16.11
C TYR A 14 4.68 -1.67 -15.22
N SER A 15 4.41 -2.14 -14.01
CA SER A 15 5.41 -2.53 -13.01
C SER A 15 6.45 -3.49 -13.56
N LYS A 16 6.04 -4.42 -14.43
CA LYS A 16 6.97 -5.37 -15.07
C LYS A 16 7.99 -4.70 -15.99
N TYR A 17 7.67 -3.56 -16.58
CA TYR A 17 8.55 -2.88 -17.54
C TYR A 17 9.63 -2.05 -16.86
N LEU A 18 9.56 -1.86 -15.53
CA LEU A 18 10.67 -1.33 -14.75
C LEU A 18 11.90 -2.23 -14.84
N ASP A 19 11.72 -3.55 -15.04
CA ASP A 19 12.83 -4.49 -15.22
C ASP A 19 13.76 -4.09 -16.37
N CYS A 20 13.22 -3.52 -17.44
CA CYS A 20 14.01 -3.09 -18.60
C CYS A 20 14.94 -1.91 -18.26
N GLY A 21 14.60 -1.12 -17.24
CA GLY A 21 15.35 0.05 -16.79
C GLY A 21 15.91 -0.10 -15.38
N ALA A 22 15.99 -1.33 -14.85
CA ALA A 22 16.29 -1.58 -13.45
C ALA A 22 17.65 -0.99 -13.02
N ASP A 23 18.68 -1.11 -13.86
CA ASP A 23 20.02 -0.58 -13.56
C ASP A 23 19.99 0.94 -13.37
N MET A 24 19.40 1.67 -14.32
CA MET A 24 19.22 3.13 -14.22
C MET A 24 18.33 3.54 -13.04
N PHE A 25 17.33 2.72 -12.72
CA PHE A 25 16.47 2.93 -11.55
C PHE A 25 17.27 2.85 -10.25
N PHE A 26 18.09 1.81 -10.08
CA PHE A 26 18.94 1.68 -8.89
C PHE A 26 19.98 2.79 -8.81
N GLU A 27 20.67 3.10 -9.91
CA GLU A 27 21.61 4.23 -9.95
C GLU A 27 20.94 5.53 -9.50
N ALA A 28 19.74 5.81 -10.02
CA ALA A 28 19.02 7.02 -9.68
C ALA A 28 18.75 7.16 -8.16
N ILE A 29 18.54 6.04 -7.47
CA ILE A 29 18.25 5.98 -6.03
C ILE A 29 19.52 6.11 -5.20
N ILE A 30 20.59 5.39 -5.54
CA ILE A 30 21.78 5.32 -4.66
C ILE A 30 22.72 6.52 -4.82
N MET A 31 22.61 7.26 -5.94
CA MET A 31 23.52 8.34 -6.33
C MET A 31 23.74 9.40 -5.24
N HIS A 32 22.69 9.81 -4.54
CA HIS A 32 22.83 10.81 -3.47
C HIS A 32 23.72 10.31 -2.32
N TRP A 33 23.60 9.02 -1.98
CA TRP A 33 24.41 8.40 -0.94
C TRP A 33 25.87 8.19 -1.39
N LEU A 34 26.09 7.61 -2.57
CA LEU A 34 27.43 7.39 -3.12
C LEU A 34 28.22 8.69 -3.35
N SER A 35 27.51 9.79 -3.64
CA SER A 35 28.11 11.10 -3.80
C SER A 35 28.37 11.85 -2.48
N ASN A 36 28.12 11.22 -1.32
CA ASN A 36 28.17 11.87 0.00
C ASN A 36 27.33 13.15 0.04
N GLY A 37 26.10 13.07 -0.46
CA GLY A 37 25.13 14.16 -0.47
C GLY A 37 25.32 15.20 -1.58
N LYS A 38 26.34 15.08 -2.43
CA LYS A 38 26.69 16.11 -3.44
C LYS A 38 25.81 16.09 -4.68
N SER A 39 25.18 14.96 -4.99
CA SER A 39 24.36 14.79 -6.18
C SER A 39 22.97 14.26 -5.80
N PRO A 40 22.10 15.08 -5.18
CA PRO A 40 20.70 14.71 -4.99
C PRO A 40 20.05 14.44 -6.35
N ASN A 41 19.09 13.52 -6.36
CA ASN A 41 18.45 13.08 -7.60
C ASN A 41 16.94 13.08 -7.47
N GLY A 42 16.41 14.15 -6.86
CA GLY A 42 14.99 14.32 -6.58
C GLY A 42 14.12 14.08 -7.80
N MET A 43 13.21 13.11 -7.72
CA MET A 43 12.27 12.75 -8.79
C MET A 43 11.12 11.90 -8.29
N ILE A 44 10.05 11.84 -9.08
CA ILE A 44 8.94 10.90 -8.90
C ILE A 44 8.96 9.89 -10.04
N ILE A 45 8.88 8.62 -9.69
CA ILE A 45 8.65 7.50 -10.61
C ILE A 45 7.21 7.06 -10.41
N ARG A 46 6.36 7.32 -11.41
CA ARG A 46 4.95 6.92 -11.39
C ARG A 46 4.82 5.58 -12.09
N LEU A 47 4.67 4.51 -11.31
CA LEU A 47 4.66 3.13 -11.75
C LEU A 47 3.23 2.61 -11.76
N GLN A 48 2.69 2.29 -12.94
CA GLN A 48 1.38 1.64 -12.99
C GLN A 48 1.51 0.18 -12.54
N GLY A 49 0.70 -0.25 -11.58
CA GLY A 49 0.78 -1.60 -11.00
C GLY A 49 -0.59 -2.13 -10.58
N PHE A 50 -0.61 -3.36 -10.07
CA PHE A 50 -1.79 -3.94 -9.41
C PHE A 50 -3.08 -3.86 -10.24
N GLY A 51 -2.99 -4.19 -11.52
CA GLY A 51 -4.12 -4.15 -12.44
C GLY A 51 -5.03 -5.36 -12.36
N PRO A 52 -6.25 -5.24 -12.90
CA PRO A 52 -7.17 -6.37 -12.96
C PRO A 52 -6.60 -7.41 -13.94
N GLY A 53 -6.56 -8.67 -13.51
CA GLY A 53 -6.07 -9.87 -14.22
C GLY A 53 -6.73 -10.20 -15.56
N VAL A 54 -7.51 -9.28 -16.13
CA VAL A 54 -8.31 -9.46 -17.35
C VAL A 54 -7.56 -9.08 -18.64
N PHE A 55 -6.51 -8.26 -18.57
CA PHE A 55 -5.71 -7.86 -19.74
C PHE A 55 -4.20 -8.00 -19.48
N GLY A 56 -3.47 -8.51 -20.46
CA GLY A 56 -2.00 -8.48 -20.50
C GLY A 56 -1.25 -9.40 -19.54
N GLY A 57 -1.97 -10.18 -18.70
CA GLY A 57 -1.42 -11.21 -17.82
C GLY A 57 -0.35 -10.68 -16.87
N ASN A 58 0.64 -11.51 -16.55
CA ASN A 58 1.72 -11.12 -15.63
C ASN A 58 2.45 -9.83 -16.04
N PHE A 59 2.59 -9.51 -17.33
CA PHE A 59 3.30 -8.30 -17.76
C PHE A 59 2.55 -7.00 -17.42
N HIS A 60 1.23 -7.06 -17.25
CA HIS A 60 0.39 -5.88 -17.00
C HIS A 60 -0.17 -5.84 -15.57
N THR A 61 -0.04 -6.95 -14.84
CA THR A 61 -0.60 -7.10 -13.49
C THR A 61 0.45 -7.47 -12.46
N HIS A 62 1.73 -7.39 -12.81
CA HIS A 62 2.83 -7.78 -11.94
C HIS A 62 2.74 -7.08 -10.59
N ASN A 63 2.69 -7.87 -9.52
CA ASN A 63 2.58 -7.43 -8.14
C ASN A 63 3.84 -7.85 -7.36
N SER A 64 4.99 -7.48 -7.91
CA SER A 64 6.28 -7.46 -7.23
C SER A 64 6.93 -6.11 -7.48
N LEU A 65 7.58 -5.56 -6.47
CA LEU A 65 8.11 -4.20 -6.48
C LEU A 65 9.59 -4.20 -6.08
N TYR A 66 10.38 -3.33 -6.70
CA TYR A 66 11.71 -3.01 -6.20
C TYR A 66 11.60 -2.00 -5.06
N MET A 67 12.22 -2.30 -3.93
CA MET A 67 12.26 -1.43 -2.74
C MET A 67 13.69 -1.35 -2.19
N PRO A 68 14.68 -0.86 -2.96
CA PRO A 68 16.04 -0.68 -2.47
C PRO A 68 16.09 0.40 -1.37
N PRO A 69 17.14 0.40 -0.53
CA PRO A 69 17.38 1.48 0.42
C PRO A 69 17.46 2.85 -0.26
N GLY A 70 16.87 3.87 0.38
CA GLY A 70 16.88 5.25 -0.14
C GLY A 70 15.73 5.59 -1.08
N LEU A 71 14.83 4.64 -1.38
CA LEU A 71 13.61 4.87 -2.15
C LEU A 71 12.38 4.90 -1.22
N ASP A 72 11.56 5.93 -1.38
CA ASP A 72 10.19 5.92 -0.83
C ASP A 72 9.24 5.25 -1.82
N VAL A 73 8.46 4.28 -1.38
CA VAL A 73 7.47 3.60 -2.22
C VAL A 73 6.09 3.75 -1.60
N VAL A 74 5.12 4.22 -2.38
CA VAL A 74 3.73 4.41 -1.93
C VAL A 74 2.71 3.76 -2.87
N CYS A 75 1.61 3.16 -2.39
CA CYS A 75 0.36 3.04 -3.17
C CYS A 75 -0.81 3.60 -2.37
N TYR A 76 -1.55 4.53 -2.97
CA TYR A 76 -2.78 5.07 -2.41
C TYR A 76 -4.02 4.32 -2.91
N SER A 77 -5.00 4.17 -2.03
CA SER A 77 -6.15 3.29 -2.26
C SER A 77 -7.44 4.02 -2.64
N ASN A 78 -7.42 5.35 -2.75
CA ASN A 78 -8.53 6.19 -3.24
C ASN A 78 -8.04 7.54 -3.77
N GLY A 79 -8.91 8.25 -4.51
CA GLY A 79 -8.54 9.49 -5.19
C GLY A 79 -8.21 10.68 -4.27
N SER A 80 -8.83 10.78 -3.10
CA SER A 80 -8.59 11.90 -2.16
C SER A 80 -7.23 11.76 -1.50
N ASP A 81 -6.92 10.57 -1.00
CA ASP A 81 -5.62 10.30 -0.38
C ASP A 81 -4.50 10.32 -1.42
N TYR A 82 -4.75 9.85 -2.65
CA TYR A 82 -3.83 9.99 -3.78
C TYR A 82 -3.48 11.46 -4.05
N ALA A 83 -4.47 12.36 -4.14
CA ALA A 83 -4.21 13.77 -4.44
C ALA A 83 -3.39 14.47 -3.34
N GLN A 84 -3.65 14.16 -2.07
CA GLN A 84 -2.89 14.71 -0.94
C GLN A 84 -1.50 14.10 -0.83
N GLY A 85 -1.39 12.78 -1.01
CA GLY A 85 -0.12 12.07 -1.01
C GLY A 85 0.77 12.46 -2.18
N TRP A 86 0.20 12.72 -3.36
CA TRP A 86 0.92 13.22 -4.52
C TRP A 86 1.60 14.58 -4.26
N ARG A 87 0.91 15.49 -3.57
CA ARG A 87 1.50 16.77 -3.13
C ARG A 87 2.70 16.53 -2.21
N TYR A 88 2.57 15.60 -1.26
CA TYR A 88 3.67 15.24 -0.37
C TYR A 88 4.84 14.58 -1.12
N CYS A 89 4.57 13.67 -2.07
CA CYS A 89 5.59 13.07 -2.94
C CYS A 89 6.38 14.14 -3.69
N LEU A 90 5.69 15.17 -4.22
CA LEU A 90 6.32 16.29 -4.91
C LEU A 90 7.18 17.13 -3.95
N GLU A 91 6.70 17.42 -2.74
CA GLU A 91 7.49 18.10 -1.72
C GLU A 91 8.77 17.33 -1.36
N GLN A 92 8.70 16.00 -1.24
CA GLN A 92 9.85 15.15 -0.97
C GLN A 92 10.82 15.10 -2.17
N ALA A 93 10.30 15.01 -3.39
CA ALA A 93 11.10 15.02 -4.60
C ALA A 93 11.85 16.35 -4.80
N ILE A 94 11.20 17.49 -4.50
CA ILE A 94 11.85 18.82 -4.50
C ILE A 94 13.01 18.88 -3.50
N LYS A 95 12.89 18.18 -2.35
CA LYS A 95 13.95 18.08 -1.34
C LYS A 95 15.07 17.08 -1.71
N GLY A 96 15.03 16.50 -2.91
CA GLY A 96 16.08 15.63 -3.43
C GLY A 96 15.85 14.14 -3.23
N ARG A 97 14.70 13.72 -2.69
CA ARG A 97 14.35 12.30 -2.50
C ARG A 97 13.86 11.67 -3.81
N VAL A 98 14.15 10.38 -3.99
CA VAL A 98 13.52 9.60 -5.06
C VAL A 98 12.28 8.93 -4.48
N VAL A 99 11.13 9.16 -5.12
CA VAL A 99 9.84 8.63 -4.68
C VAL A 99 9.24 7.81 -5.81
N MET A 100 8.76 6.60 -5.53
CA MET A 100 7.99 5.78 -6.44
C MET A 100 6.52 5.73 -5.98
N SER A 101 5.62 6.31 -6.78
CA SER A 101 4.17 6.14 -6.62
C SER A 101 3.74 4.94 -7.46
N VAL A 102 3.22 3.91 -6.80
CA VAL A 102 2.62 2.76 -7.47
C VAL A 102 1.14 3.03 -7.65
N ASP A 103 0.74 3.34 -8.87
CA ASP A 103 -0.63 3.65 -9.23
C ASP A 103 -1.39 2.33 -9.40
N CYS A 104 -2.22 2.00 -8.42
CA CYS A 104 -3.05 0.81 -8.40
C CYS A 104 -4.11 0.88 -9.54
N THR A 105 -3.83 0.29 -10.69
CA THR A 105 -4.61 0.45 -11.93
C THR A 105 -6.04 -0.09 -11.85
N ASP A 106 -6.31 -1.11 -11.03
CA ASP A 106 -7.68 -1.59 -10.74
C ASP A 106 -8.54 -0.53 -10.05
N LEU A 107 -7.93 0.42 -9.33
CA LEU A 107 -8.65 1.43 -8.57
C LEU A 107 -8.94 2.71 -9.35
N LEU A 108 -8.29 2.94 -10.51
CA LEU A 108 -8.36 4.21 -11.25
C LEU A 108 -9.79 4.65 -11.59
N ASN A 109 -10.65 3.69 -11.89
CA ASN A 109 -12.06 3.95 -12.23
C ASN A 109 -13.05 3.27 -11.27
N ARG A 110 -12.58 2.64 -10.19
CA ARG A 110 -13.43 1.90 -9.25
C ARG A 110 -14.22 2.87 -8.40
N ARG A 111 -15.55 2.76 -8.46
CA ARG A 111 -16.49 3.64 -7.73
C ARG A 111 -17.06 3.00 -6.47
N HIS A 112 -17.03 1.68 -6.42
CA HIS A 112 -17.77 0.88 -5.45
C HIS A 112 -16.80 0.03 -4.64
N VAL A 113 -17.07 -0.10 -3.35
CA VAL A 113 -16.39 -1.10 -2.52
C VAL A 113 -16.94 -2.47 -2.91
N ASP A 114 -18.26 -2.61 -2.91
CA ASP A 114 -18.98 -3.76 -3.44
C ASP A 114 -19.55 -3.46 -4.84
N PRO A 115 -18.98 -4.05 -5.91
CA PRO A 115 -19.48 -3.87 -7.27
C PRO A 115 -20.94 -4.29 -7.46
N ASP A 116 -21.42 -5.30 -6.72
CA ASP A 116 -22.77 -5.82 -6.86
C ASP A 116 -23.80 -4.87 -6.23
N ALA A 117 -23.45 -4.28 -5.09
CA ALA A 117 -24.30 -3.31 -4.38
C ALA A 117 -24.30 -1.91 -5.04
N LYS A 118 -23.32 -1.59 -5.90
CA LYS A 118 -23.14 -0.26 -6.52
C LYS A 118 -23.14 0.89 -5.51
N ASP A 119 -22.50 0.66 -4.37
CA ASP A 119 -22.60 1.47 -3.15
C ASP A 119 -21.94 2.85 -3.18
N ASN A 120 -21.34 3.23 -4.32
CA ASN A 120 -20.48 4.42 -4.48
C ASN A 120 -19.42 4.62 -3.38
N GLY A 121 -19.04 3.55 -2.67
CA GLY A 121 -18.26 3.65 -1.42
C GLY A 121 -16.81 4.11 -1.59
N LEU A 122 -16.30 4.17 -2.81
CA LEU A 122 -14.96 4.69 -3.13
C LEU A 122 -14.99 6.10 -3.74
N LEU A 123 -16.18 6.67 -3.98
CA LEU A 123 -16.27 8.06 -4.43
C LEU A 123 -15.86 9.01 -3.30
N CYS A 124 -14.97 9.93 -3.63
CA CYS A 124 -14.51 10.96 -2.72
C CYS A 124 -14.54 12.33 -3.38
N ARG A 125 -14.77 13.38 -2.59
CA ARG A 125 -14.57 14.76 -3.06
C ARG A 125 -13.08 15.00 -3.26
N TYR A 126 -12.71 15.64 -4.37
CA TYR A 126 -11.33 16.06 -4.59
C TYR A 126 -10.89 17.05 -3.50
N PRO A 127 -9.77 16.81 -2.81
CA PRO A 127 -9.30 17.69 -1.75
C PRO A 127 -8.60 18.90 -2.36
N GLU A 128 -9.11 20.10 -2.13
CA GLU A 128 -8.54 21.36 -2.65
C GLU A 128 -7.16 21.67 -2.06
N LYS A 129 -6.93 21.28 -0.80
CA LYS A 129 -5.70 21.50 -0.03
C LYS A 129 -5.36 20.23 0.78
N GLY A 130 -4.24 20.28 1.51
CA GLY A 130 -3.80 19.19 2.38
C GLY A 130 -2.75 18.31 1.72
N VAL A 131 -1.94 17.68 2.58
CA VAL A 131 -0.90 16.72 2.25
C VAL A 131 -1.10 15.48 3.12
N LEU A 132 -0.72 14.32 2.60
CA LEU A 132 -0.70 13.08 3.37
C LEU A 132 0.76 12.64 3.54
N PRO A 133 1.37 12.86 4.72
CA PRO A 133 2.76 12.50 4.98
C PRO A 133 2.99 10.98 4.94
N PHE A 134 4.22 10.56 4.68
CA PHE A 134 4.61 9.14 4.71
C PHE A 134 4.52 8.51 6.11
N SER A 135 4.46 9.32 7.17
CA SER A 135 4.23 8.86 8.54
C SER A 135 2.78 8.45 8.81
N SER A 136 1.86 8.76 7.89
CA SER A 136 0.42 8.61 8.12
C SER A 136 -0.16 7.32 7.54
N VAL A 137 -1.23 6.84 8.18
CA VAL A 137 -2.10 5.76 7.69
C VAL A 137 -3.56 6.25 7.68
N ILE A 138 -4.43 5.53 6.99
CA ILE A 138 -5.86 5.81 6.98
C ILE A 138 -6.57 4.71 7.75
N THR A 139 -7.04 5.05 8.95
CA THR A 139 -7.76 4.12 9.81
C THR A 139 -9.26 4.29 9.66
N ARG A 140 -9.98 3.17 9.58
CA ARG A 140 -11.43 3.12 9.55
C ARG A 140 -11.94 2.25 10.69
N ASP A 141 -12.92 2.77 11.43
CA ASP A 141 -13.64 2.04 12.45
C ASP A 141 -14.49 0.89 11.84
N PRO A 142 -15.06 -0.02 12.64
CA PRO A 142 -15.91 -1.11 12.15
C PRO A 142 -17.13 -0.66 11.35
N ASN A 143 -17.59 0.59 11.53
CA ASN A 143 -18.68 1.18 10.77
C ASN A 143 -18.20 1.81 9.44
N GLY A 144 -16.90 1.77 9.15
CA GLY A 144 -16.27 2.33 7.97
C GLY A 144 -15.92 3.82 8.04
N ASN A 145 -16.13 4.47 9.20
CA ASN A 145 -15.82 5.87 9.41
C ASN A 145 -14.31 6.07 9.56
N ARG A 146 -13.76 7.10 8.93
CA ARG A 146 -12.35 7.47 9.12
C ARG A 146 -12.15 8.03 10.53
N ILE A 147 -11.18 7.49 11.26
CA ILE A 147 -10.81 7.90 12.62
C ILE A 147 -9.30 8.10 12.73
N SER A 148 -8.85 8.77 13.79
CA SER A 148 -7.44 8.79 14.18
C SER A 148 -7.00 7.44 14.74
N VAL A 149 -5.72 7.08 14.59
CA VAL A 149 -5.13 5.88 15.22
C VAL A 149 -5.25 5.90 16.75
N SER A 150 -5.30 7.10 17.37
CA SER A 150 -5.50 7.25 18.80
C SER A 150 -6.91 6.89 19.27
N GLU A 151 -7.88 6.81 18.37
CA GLU A 151 -9.28 6.47 18.66
C GLU A 151 -9.55 4.96 18.57
N ILE A 152 -8.59 4.16 18.12
CA ILE A 152 -8.67 2.69 18.16
C ILE A 152 -8.76 2.27 19.64
N PRO A 153 -9.74 1.47 20.10
CA PRO A 153 -9.78 1.03 21.49
C PRO A 153 -8.63 0.05 21.79
N GLU A 154 -8.18 0.01 23.05
CA GLU A 154 -7.23 -1.01 23.48
C GLU A 154 -7.83 -2.40 23.29
N GLY A 155 -7.04 -3.30 22.73
CA GLY A 155 -7.47 -4.67 22.45
C GLY A 155 -8.23 -4.86 21.14
N ALA A 156 -8.25 -3.84 20.27
CA ALA A 156 -8.89 -3.95 18.96
C ALA A 156 -8.22 -4.99 18.04
N THR A 157 -8.97 -5.46 17.06
CA THR A 157 -8.47 -6.27 15.94
C THR A 157 -8.49 -5.44 14.66
N ALA A 158 -7.41 -5.47 13.88
CA ALA A 158 -7.34 -4.73 12.62
C ALA A 158 -6.80 -5.56 11.44
N VAL A 159 -7.17 -5.14 10.23
CA VAL A 159 -6.52 -5.51 8.98
C VAL A 159 -5.65 -4.34 8.52
N VAL A 160 -4.35 -4.58 8.34
CA VAL A 160 -3.43 -3.63 7.71
C VAL A 160 -3.25 -4.03 6.25
N THR A 161 -3.51 -3.12 5.33
CA THR A 161 -3.52 -3.40 3.89
C THR A 161 -3.22 -2.13 3.09
N TYR A 162 -3.12 -2.24 1.78
CA TYR A 162 -2.97 -1.10 0.87
C TYR A 162 -3.55 -1.45 -0.51
N GLY A 163 -3.64 -0.46 -1.39
CA GLY A 163 -4.02 -0.64 -2.79
C GLY A 163 -5.31 -1.42 -2.98
N THR A 164 -5.27 -2.40 -3.89
CA THR A 164 -6.45 -3.18 -4.30
C THR A 164 -7.05 -4.04 -3.19
N ALA A 165 -6.29 -4.32 -2.12
CA ALA A 165 -6.79 -5.09 -0.99
C ALA A 165 -7.58 -4.23 0.02
N VAL A 166 -7.53 -2.89 -0.05
CA VAL A 166 -8.37 -2.01 0.79
C VAL A 166 -9.86 -2.19 0.52
N PRO A 167 -10.37 -2.12 -0.73
CA PRO A 167 -11.76 -2.44 -1.01
C PRO A 167 -12.17 -3.84 -0.54
N GLU A 168 -11.28 -4.82 -0.68
CA GLU A 168 -11.57 -6.19 -0.24
C GLU A 168 -11.67 -6.30 1.29
N ALA A 169 -10.79 -5.62 2.04
CA ALA A 169 -10.90 -5.52 3.49
C ALA A 169 -12.20 -4.81 3.93
N LEU A 170 -12.61 -3.76 3.22
CA LEU A 170 -13.88 -3.07 3.48
C LEU A 170 -15.11 -3.95 3.18
N ARG A 171 -15.04 -4.83 2.17
CA ARG A 171 -16.09 -5.82 1.91
C ARG A 171 -16.19 -6.85 3.04
N VAL A 172 -15.06 -7.26 3.60
CA VAL A 172 -15.04 -8.15 4.77
C VAL A 172 -15.64 -7.45 5.99
N GLN A 173 -15.23 -6.21 6.26
CA GLN A 173 -15.75 -5.39 7.37
C GLN A 173 -17.27 -5.20 7.30
N ARG A 174 -17.83 -5.01 6.10
CA ARG A 174 -19.27 -4.82 5.87
C ARG A 174 -20.06 -6.12 5.75
N SER A 175 -19.39 -7.28 5.77
CA SER A 175 -20.03 -8.57 5.52
C SER A 175 -20.93 -8.97 6.70
N PRO A 176 -22.19 -9.36 6.46
CA PRO A 176 -23.10 -9.83 7.52
C PRO A 176 -22.65 -11.16 8.13
N GLU A 177 -21.74 -11.88 7.47
CA GLU A 177 -21.18 -13.15 7.96
C GLU A 177 -20.09 -12.97 9.04
N GLY A 178 -19.84 -11.72 9.45
CA GLY A 178 -19.41 -11.38 10.81
C GLY A 178 -18.05 -11.93 11.24
N LEU A 179 -16.99 -11.12 11.07
CA LEU A 179 -15.73 -11.32 11.79
C LEU A 179 -15.58 -10.40 13.02
N GLY A 180 -16.66 -9.73 13.40
CA GLY A 180 -16.71 -8.79 14.52
C GLY A 180 -16.30 -7.37 14.15
N ASP A 181 -16.03 -6.57 15.18
CA ASP A 181 -15.62 -5.17 15.11
C ASP A 181 -14.15 -5.04 14.64
N VAL A 182 -13.93 -5.24 13.35
CA VAL A 182 -12.60 -5.18 12.73
C VAL A 182 -12.33 -3.79 12.16
N TYR A 183 -11.18 -3.23 12.55
CA TYR A 183 -10.67 -1.97 11.99
C TYR A 183 -9.93 -2.23 10.67
N VAL A 184 -9.98 -1.29 9.74
CA VAL A 184 -9.19 -1.34 8.49
C VAL A 184 -8.17 -0.21 8.51
N ILE A 185 -6.89 -0.55 8.39
CA ILE A 185 -5.77 0.39 8.32
C ILE A 185 -5.19 0.30 6.91
N ASP A 186 -5.47 1.32 6.10
CA ASP A 186 -4.83 1.52 4.79
C ASP A 186 -3.46 2.19 5.00
N CYS A 187 -2.41 1.53 4.56
CA CYS A 187 -1.00 1.90 4.77
C CYS A 187 -0.35 2.28 3.43
N PRO A 188 -0.35 3.57 3.04
CA PRO A 188 0.13 3.95 1.73
C PRO A 188 1.63 3.76 1.54
N LEU A 189 2.46 4.05 2.55
CA LEU A 189 3.90 3.83 2.49
C LEU A 189 4.19 2.32 2.56
N LEU A 190 5.00 1.83 1.61
CA LEU A 190 5.36 0.41 1.47
C LEU A 190 6.83 0.14 1.82
N SER A 191 7.71 1.13 1.68
CA SER A 191 9.16 0.99 1.88
C SER A 191 9.61 1.05 3.35
N ASP A 192 8.74 1.51 4.26
CA ASP A 192 9.02 1.60 5.70
C ASP A 192 7.73 1.52 6.54
N VAL A 193 7.88 1.39 7.85
CA VAL A 193 6.78 1.41 8.82
C VAL A 193 6.40 2.88 9.14
N PRO A 194 5.17 3.32 8.86
CA PRO A 194 4.72 4.66 9.25
C PRO A 194 4.62 4.83 10.77
N GLU A 195 4.89 6.03 11.29
CA GLU A 195 4.77 6.34 12.72
C GLU A 195 3.35 6.13 13.26
N GLU A 196 2.32 6.48 12.48
CA GLU A 196 0.94 6.21 12.86
C GLU A 196 0.63 4.70 12.86
N LEU A 197 1.30 3.90 12.03
CA LEU A 197 1.16 2.44 12.08
C LEU A 197 1.78 1.88 13.36
N GLU A 198 2.95 2.36 13.77
CA GLU A 198 3.57 1.99 15.06
C GLU A 198 2.65 2.34 16.23
N THR A 199 2.06 3.53 16.19
CA THR A 199 1.08 3.97 17.20
C THR A 199 -0.12 3.04 17.22
N ALA A 200 -0.68 2.67 16.06
CA ALA A 200 -1.80 1.73 15.98
C ALA A 200 -1.43 0.37 16.58
N MET A 201 -0.25 -0.18 16.27
CA MET A 201 0.14 -1.52 16.73
C MET A 201 0.15 -1.64 18.26
N THR A 202 0.51 -0.59 19.00
CA THR A 202 0.51 -0.60 20.47
C THR A 202 -0.89 -0.73 21.10
N ARG A 203 -1.95 -0.51 20.32
CA ARG A 203 -3.35 -0.54 20.78
C ARG A 203 -4.07 -1.83 20.39
N LEU A 204 -3.53 -2.56 19.40
CA LEU A 204 -4.15 -3.77 18.88
C LEU A 204 -3.79 -4.99 19.73
N ASP A 205 -4.78 -5.85 19.97
CA ASP A 205 -4.51 -7.20 20.49
C ASP A 205 -4.27 -8.20 19.34
N ALA A 206 -4.88 -7.96 18.17
CA ALA A 206 -4.67 -8.78 16.99
C ALA A 206 -4.56 -7.97 15.69
N VAL A 207 -3.73 -8.44 14.75
CA VAL A 207 -3.54 -7.81 13.44
C VAL A 207 -3.36 -8.82 12.31
N LEU A 208 -4.08 -8.61 11.21
CA LEU A 208 -3.84 -9.30 9.94
C LEU A 208 -3.17 -8.34 8.95
N PHE A 209 -2.01 -8.72 8.41
CA PHE A 209 -1.38 -8.01 7.29
C PHE A 209 -1.82 -8.63 5.97
N ALA A 210 -2.66 -7.93 5.21
CA ALA A 210 -3.14 -8.37 3.91
C ALA A 210 -2.38 -7.64 2.79
N ASP A 211 -1.40 -8.34 2.21
CA ASP A 211 -0.49 -7.76 1.24
C ASP A 211 -0.97 -7.98 -0.20
N VAL A 212 -0.80 -6.98 -1.07
CA VAL A 212 -1.13 -7.09 -2.50
C VAL A 212 -0.01 -7.78 -3.28
N CYS A 213 1.23 -7.71 -2.79
CA CYS A 213 2.38 -8.36 -3.43
C CYS A 213 2.46 -9.85 -3.10
N LYS A 214 3.30 -10.54 -3.86
CA LYS A 214 3.48 -11.99 -3.78
C LYS A 214 4.11 -12.43 -2.47
N ASP A 215 3.62 -13.53 -1.92
CA ASP A 215 4.24 -14.24 -0.83
C ASP A 215 5.74 -14.49 -1.11
N GLY A 216 6.56 -14.23 -0.09
CA GLY A 216 8.03 -14.21 -0.16
C GLY A 216 8.66 -12.92 -0.68
N ALA A 217 7.91 -11.98 -1.28
CA ALA A 217 8.46 -10.75 -1.89
C ALA A 217 7.67 -9.48 -1.53
N HIS A 218 6.85 -9.55 -0.48
CA HIS A 218 5.84 -8.55 -0.18
C HIS A 218 6.30 -7.53 0.89
N PRO A 219 5.87 -6.24 0.81
CA PRO A 219 6.28 -5.19 1.74
C PRO A 219 6.08 -5.51 3.21
N PHE A 220 4.96 -6.12 3.58
CA PHE A 220 4.66 -6.37 4.99
C PHE A 220 5.61 -7.37 5.65
N ALA A 221 6.30 -8.25 4.91
CA ALA A 221 7.32 -9.12 5.51
C ALA A 221 8.43 -8.30 6.21
N THR A 222 8.84 -7.20 5.58
CA THR A 222 9.84 -6.29 6.16
C THR A 222 9.26 -5.50 7.33
N MET A 223 8.03 -4.99 7.19
CA MET A 223 7.38 -4.23 8.25
C MET A 223 7.14 -5.06 9.51
N ILE A 224 6.62 -6.29 9.35
CA ILE A 224 6.41 -7.25 10.45
C ILE A 224 7.73 -7.48 11.19
N THR A 225 8.83 -7.71 10.46
CA THR A 225 10.15 -7.90 11.06
C THR A 225 10.61 -6.68 11.85
N ARG A 226 10.39 -5.46 11.34
CA ARG A 226 10.74 -4.20 12.03
C ARG A 226 9.88 -3.96 13.28
N LEU A 227 8.57 -4.19 13.18
CA LEU A 227 7.63 -4.08 14.31
C LEU A 227 7.97 -5.09 15.42
N GLN A 228 8.33 -6.33 15.04
CA GLN A 228 8.80 -7.35 15.97
C GLN A 228 10.11 -6.95 16.66
N ALA A 229 11.06 -6.39 15.91
CA ALA A 229 12.34 -5.92 16.45
C ALA A 229 12.18 -4.74 17.43
N LYS A 230 11.09 -3.96 17.27
CA LYS A 230 10.70 -2.87 18.18
C LYS A 230 9.83 -3.32 19.37
N ASP A 231 9.48 -4.62 19.45
CA ASP A 231 8.59 -5.18 20.46
C ASP A 231 7.19 -4.52 20.52
N ILE A 232 6.69 -4.06 19.37
CA ILE A 232 5.36 -3.43 19.25
C ILE A 232 4.41 -4.24 18.36
N LEU A 233 4.85 -5.35 17.78
CA LEU A 233 3.98 -6.25 17.02
C LEU A 233 3.02 -6.99 17.98
N PRO A 234 1.69 -6.95 17.77
CA PRO A 234 0.74 -7.69 18.60
C PRO A 234 1.07 -9.19 18.61
N ARG A 235 0.87 -9.85 19.76
CA ARG A 235 1.14 -11.30 19.87
C ARG A 235 0.32 -12.13 18.91
N ARG A 236 -0.93 -11.72 18.66
CA ARG A 236 -1.84 -12.41 17.74
C ARG A 236 -1.77 -11.73 16.37
N TRP A 237 -0.84 -12.18 15.54
CA TRP A 237 -0.70 -11.64 14.19
C TRP A 237 -0.68 -12.73 13.12
N GLY A 238 -1.00 -12.32 11.90
CA GLY A 238 -1.00 -13.15 10.71
C GLY A 238 -0.71 -12.33 9.47
N SER A 239 -0.32 -13.00 8.39
CA SER A 239 -0.14 -12.36 7.09
C SER A 239 -0.74 -13.23 6.00
N VAL A 240 -1.44 -12.58 5.07
CA VAL A 240 -1.89 -13.16 3.81
C VAL A 240 -1.34 -12.30 2.67
N ALA A 241 -0.96 -12.93 1.58
CA ALA A 241 -0.32 -12.27 0.45
C ALA A 241 -0.76 -12.94 -0.85
N ALA A 242 -0.49 -12.30 -1.98
CA ALA A 242 -0.79 -12.87 -3.28
C ALA A 242 0.03 -14.14 -3.51
N ALA A 243 -0.47 -15.07 -4.32
CA ALA A 243 0.21 -16.35 -4.53
C ALA A 243 1.62 -16.15 -5.11
N SER A 244 2.59 -16.96 -4.62
CA SER A 244 3.99 -16.97 -5.08
C SER A 244 4.14 -17.67 -6.45
N THR A 245 3.42 -17.16 -7.45
CA THR A 245 3.42 -17.63 -8.83
C THR A 245 3.08 -16.47 -9.77
N TYR A 246 3.24 -16.64 -11.08
CA TYR A 246 2.88 -15.60 -12.05
C TYR A 246 1.36 -15.40 -12.16
N ASN A 247 0.94 -14.17 -12.44
CA ASN A 247 -0.49 -13.88 -12.62
C ASN A 247 -0.95 -14.45 -13.97
N PRO A 248 -1.89 -15.41 -14.00
CA PRO A 248 -2.37 -16.00 -15.24
C PRO A 248 -3.26 -15.02 -15.99
N LEU A 249 -3.37 -15.20 -17.30
CA LEU A 249 -4.25 -14.39 -18.13
C LEU A 249 -5.72 -14.71 -17.85
N GLY A 250 -6.55 -13.69 -17.65
CA GLY A 250 -8.01 -13.82 -17.60
C GLY A 250 -8.56 -14.29 -16.25
N THR A 251 -7.76 -14.30 -15.19
CA THR A 251 -8.20 -14.79 -13.88
C THR A 251 -7.56 -13.99 -12.73
N MET A 252 -8.28 -13.92 -11.61
CA MET A 252 -7.85 -13.26 -10.37
C MET A 252 -7.35 -14.25 -9.31
N LEU A 253 -7.18 -15.53 -9.66
CA LEU A 253 -6.87 -16.61 -8.72
C LEU A 253 -5.64 -16.35 -7.83
N THR A 254 -4.65 -15.62 -8.35
CA THR A 254 -3.37 -15.40 -7.68
C THR A 254 -3.30 -14.12 -6.88
N PHE A 255 -4.38 -13.32 -6.85
CA PHE A 255 -4.42 -12.04 -6.17
C PHE A 255 -5.11 -12.19 -4.81
N THR A 256 -4.58 -11.47 -3.82
CA THR A 256 -5.22 -11.32 -2.50
C THR A 256 -6.62 -10.77 -2.66
N ASN A 257 -7.60 -11.45 -2.08
CA ASN A 257 -9.01 -11.13 -2.20
C ASN A 257 -9.72 -11.17 -0.83
N LYS A 258 -11.02 -10.85 -0.82
CA LYS A 258 -11.84 -10.82 0.41
C LYS A 258 -11.86 -12.16 1.16
N ASP A 259 -11.77 -13.29 0.45
CA ASP A 259 -11.87 -14.61 1.05
C ASP A 259 -10.57 -14.94 1.79
N ASP A 260 -9.41 -14.60 1.21
CA ASP A 260 -8.10 -14.70 1.90
C ASP A 260 -8.07 -13.87 3.19
N ILE A 261 -8.58 -12.63 3.13
CA ILE A 261 -8.65 -11.74 4.30
C ILE A 261 -9.59 -12.32 5.36
N ARG A 262 -10.75 -12.84 4.95
CA ARG A 262 -11.73 -13.45 5.85
C ARG A 262 -11.13 -14.67 6.56
N GLU A 263 -10.53 -15.58 5.80
CA GLU A 263 -9.90 -16.79 6.34
C GLU A 263 -8.74 -16.46 7.28
N GLY A 264 -7.91 -15.46 6.92
CA GLY A 264 -6.83 -14.96 7.76
C GLY A 264 -7.33 -14.43 9.10
N LEU A 265 -8.41 -13.64 9.11
CA LEU A 265 -9.03 -13.14 10.34
C LEU A 265 -9.62 -14.28 11.19
N GLN A 266 -10.30 -15.25 10.57
CA GLN A 266 -10.82 -16.43 11.27
C GLN A 266 -9.69 -17.26 11.92
N ALA A 267 -8.55 -17.38 11.26
CA ALA A 267 -7.39 -18.08 11.78
C ALA A 267 -6.79 -17.34 13.00
N LEU A 268 -6.84 -16.01 13.03
CA LEU A 268 -6.40 -15.21 14.18
C LEU A 268 -7.30 -15.40 15.40
N SER A 269 -8.62 -15.48 15.22
CA SER A 269 -9.55 -15.69 16.32
C SER A 269 -9.42 -17.05 17.01
N ARG A 270 -8.77 -18.04 16.36
CA ARG A 270 -8.52 -19.38 16.91
C ARG A 270 -7.20 -19.50 17.67
N ARG A 271 -6.34 -18.48 17.63
CA ARG A 271 -5.03 -18.41 18.30
C ARG A 271 -5.14 -17.59 19.59
#